data_AF-A0A3D4AZJ7-F1
#
_entry.id   AF-A0A3D4AZJ7-F1
#
_cell.length_a   1.000
_cell.length_b   1.000
_cell.length_c   1.000
_cell.angle_alpha   90.00
_cell.angle_beta   90.00
_cell.angle_gamma   90.00
#
_symmetry.space_group_name_H-M   'P 1'
#
loop_
_entity.id
_entity.type
_entity.pdbx_description
1 polymer ?
#
loop_
_entity_poly.entity_id
_entity_poly.type
_entity_poly.pdbx_seq_one_letter_code
_entity_poly.pdbx_strand_id
1 'polypeptide(L)' 'MSDDWIRVRKIRAYGYHGIFPEERILGQIFEADVELRVDLTRPAQSDDPADTIDYVDVYRVVERLLTGPPQNLLE' A
#
# COMPACT_ATOMS: atom_id res chain seq x y z
N MET A 1 -19.81 -12.08 11.61
CA MET A 1 -18.76 -11.46 10.77
C MET A 1 -17.74 -10.93 11.76
N SER A 2 -16.55 -11.52 11.79
CA SER A 2 -15.46 -10.97 12.58
C SER A 2 -15.05 -9.62 11.98
N ASP A 3 -14.71 -8.66 12.84
CA ASP A 3 -14.18 -7.35 12.42
C ASP A 3 -12.66 -7.44 12.39
N ASP A 4 -12.12 -8.24 11.48
CA ASP A 4 -10.68 -8.43 11.36
C ASP A 4 -10.08 -7.48 10.31
N TRP A 5 -8.83 -7.09 10.57
CA TRP A 5 -8.10 -6.11 9.77
C TRP A 5 -6.68 -6.58 9.50
N ILE A 6 -6.27 -6.53 8.24
CA ILE A 6 -4.86 -6.55 7.85
C ILE A 6 -4.41 -5.10 7.70
N ARG A 7 -3.34 -4.72 8.41
CA ARG A 7 -2.80 -3.36 8.39
C ARG A 7 -1.35 -3.37 7.93
N VAL A 8 -1.09 -2.75 6.80
CA VAL A 8 0.27 -2.53 6.28
C VAL A 8 0.56 -1.04 6.41
N ARG A 9 1.51 -0.70 7.29
CA ARG A 9 1.77 0.69 7.67
C ARG A 9 3.12 1.17 7.22
N LYS A 10 3.25 2.49 7.04
CA LYS A 10 4.49 3.19 6.72
C LYS A 10 5.17 2.63 5.47
N ILE A 11 4.38 2.35 4.44
CA ILE A 11 4.93 1.98 3.13
C ILE A 11 5.54 3.25 2.54
N ARG A 12 6.87 3.29 2.46
CA ARG A 12 7.61 4.46 2.02
C ARG A 12 8.31 4.18 0.70
N ALA A 13 8.10 5.05 -0.27
CA ALA A 13 8.78 4.98 -1.56
C ALA A 13 9.10 6.37 -2.10
N TYR A 14 10.15 6.47 -2.92
CA TYR A 14 10.55 7.73 -3.54
C TYR A 14 9.80 7.94 -4.86
N GLY A 15 9.06 9.03 -4.95
CA GLY A 15 8.24 9.35 -6.11
C GLY A 15 8.44 10.79 -6.55
N TYR A 16 7.81 11.13 -7.68
CA TYR A 16 7.93 12.45 -8.31
C TYR A 16 6.56 13.10 -8.52
N HIS A 17 5.57 12.73 -7.70
CA HIS A 17 4.26 13.38 -7.70
C HIS A 17 4.40 14.81 -7.17
N GLY A 18 3.60 15.73 -7.72
CA GLY A 18 3.63 17.14 -7.35
C GLY A 18 3.17 18.07 -8.47
N ILE A 19 2.74 19.26 -8.07
CA ILE A 19 2.25 20.31 -8.97
C ILE A 19 3.43 21.14 -9.46
N PHE A 20 4.39 21.41 -8.58
CA PHE A 20 5.51 22.28 -8.90
C PHE A 20 6.60 21.52 -9.67
N PRO A 21 7.23 22.14 -10.69
CA PRO A 21 8.32 21.53 -11.43
C PRO A 21 9.44 21.00 -10.52
N GLU A 22 9.74 21.70 -9.44
CA GLU A 22 10.75 21.34 -8.45
C GLU A 22 10.42 20.00 -7.77
N GLU A 23 9.16 19.74 -7.44
CA GLU A 23 8.70 18.46 -6.86
C GLU A 23 8.89 17.31 -7.83
N ARG A 24 8.64 17.55 -9.12
CA ARG A 24 8.74 16.53 -10.18
C ARG A 24 10.18 16.27 -10.62
N ILE A 25 11.10 17.20 -10.37
CA ILE A 25 12.54 17.05 -10.67
C ILE A 25 13.29 16.46 -9.48
N LEU A 26 13.10 17.03 -8.29
CA LEU A 26 13.77 16.56 -7.09
C LEU A 26 13.18 15.24 -6.64
N GLY A 27 11.84 15.16 -6.57
CA GLY A 27 11.13 14.04 -5.96
C GLY A 27 11.14 14.13 -4.43
N GLN A 28 10.36 13.25 -3.81
CA GLN A 28 10.24 13.15 -2.36
C GLN A 28 9.80 11.74 -1.92
N ILE A 29 9.91 11.47 -0.63
CA ILE A 29 9.39 10.22 -0.05
C ILE A 29 7.89 10.39 0.18
N PHE A 30 7.10 9.52 -0.44
CA PHE A 30 5.69 9.35 -0.12
C PHE A 30 5.51 8.21 0.86
N GLU A 31 4.55 8.36 1.77
CA GLU A 31 4.19 7.35 2.77
C GLU A 31 2.70 7.02 2.65
N ALA A 32 2.37 5.72 2.71
CA ALA A 32 1.00 5.24 2.69
C ALA A 32 0.77 4.20 3.80
N ASP A 33 -0.43 4.26 4.38
CA ASP A 33 -0.98 3.23 5.26
C ASP A 33 -2.16 2.57 4.55
N VAL A 34 -2.23 1.23 4.61
CA VAL A 34 -3.31 0.44 4.01
C VAL A 34 -3.96 -0.41 5.09
N GLU A 35 -5.29 -0.30 5.19
CA GLU A 35 -6.12 -1.11 6.07
C GLU A 35 -7.14 -1.89 5.24
N LEU A 36 -7.11 -3.21 5.35
CA LEU A 36 -7.99 -4.13 4.63
C LEU A 36 -8.89 -4.83 5.63
N ARG A 37 -10.20 -4.65 5.52
CA ARG A 37 -11.18 -5.40 6.29
C ARG A 37 -11.49 -6.72 5.59
N VAL A 38 -11.15 -7.83 6.20
CA VAL A 38 -11.28 -9.18 5.62
C VAL A 38 -11.60 -10.16 6.74
N ASP A 39 -12.40 -11.19 6.47
CA ASP A 39 -12.67 -12.25 7.44
C ASP A 39 -11.45 -13.19 7.54
N LEU A 40 -10.79 -13.21 8.71
CA LEU A 40 -9.61 -14.04 8.94
C LEU A 40 -9.94 -15.37 9.64
N THR A 41 -11.23 -15.71 9.80
CA THR A 41 -11.66 -16.95 10.46
C THR A 41 -11.11 -18.19 9.77
N ARG A 42 -11.14 -18.22 8.43
CA ARG A 42 -10.63 -19.36 7.63
C ARG A 42 -9.11 -19.51 7.71
N PRO A 43 -8.30 -18.49 7.37
CA PRO A 43 -6.85 -18.63 7.44
C PRO A 43 -6.34 -18.89 8.86
N ALA A 44 -7.02 -18.39 9.90
CA ALA A 44 -6.69 -18.72 11.29
C ALA A 44 -6.90 -20.20 11.65
N GLN A 45 -7.77 -20.92 10.92
CA GLN A 45 -8.02 -22.34 11.13
C GLN A 45 -7.16 -23.23 10.24
N SER A 46 -6.93 -22.82 8.98
CA SER A 46 -6.19 -23.62 8.01
C SER A 46 -4.67 -23.46 8.11
N ASP A 47 -4.18 -22.33 8.65
CA ASP A 47 -2.76 -21.95 8.63
C ASP A 47 -2.14 -21.98 7.22
N ASP A 48 -2.98 -21.77 6.19
CA ASP A 48 -2.58 -21.76 4.79
C ASP A 48 -2.54 -20.30 4.27
N PRO A 49 -1.37 -19.81 3.81
CA PRO A 49 -1.24 -18.50 3.18
C PRO A 49 -2.16 -18.30 1.96
N ALA A 50 -2.60 -19.36 1.30
CA ALA A 50 -3.55 -19.29 0.18
C ALA A 50 -4.98 -18.89 0.61
N ASP A 51 -5.30 -19.01 1.90
CA ASP A 51 -6.60 -18.67 2.47
C ASP A 51 -6.67 -17.23 3.02
N THR A 52 -5.61 -16.44 2.90
CA THR A 52 -5.54 -15.04 3.35
C THR A 52 -5.08 -14.09 2.23
N ILE A 53 -5.00 -12.79 2.52
CA ILE A 53 -4.39 -11.81 1.62
C ILE A 53 -2.89 -11.74 1.88
N ASP A 54 -2.10 -11.83 0.81
CA ASP A 54 -0.66 -11.62 0.86
C ASP A 54 -0.33 -10.12 1.04
N TYR A 55 0.16 -9.77 2.23
CA TYR A 55 0.60 -8.41 2.55
C TYR A 55 1.85 -7.97 1.75
N VAL A 56 2.65 -8.91 1.23
CA VAL A 56 3.78 -8.61 0.33
C VAL A 56 3.26 -8.06 -0.99
N ASP A 57 2.19 -8.63 -1.52
CA ASP A 57 1.55 -8.13 -2.73
C ASP A 57 0.88 -6.77 -2.49
N VAL A 58 0.26 -6.55 -1.33
CA VAL A 58 -0.24 -5.22 -0.93
C VAL A 58 0.89 -4.19 -0.96
N TYR A 59 2.02 -4.50 -0.33
CA TYR A 59 3.20 -3.63 -0.34
C TYR A 59 3.67 -3.31 -1.77
N ARG A 60 3.82 -4.32 -2.62
CA ARG A 60 4.27 -4.15 -4.01
C ARG A 60 3.32 -3.30 -4.84
N VAL A 61 2.02 -3.48 -4.64
CA VAL A 61 1.00 -2.67 -5.33
C VAL A 61 1.15 -1.20 -4.93
N VAL A 62 1.29 -0.91 -3.63
CA VAL A 62 1.44 0.46 -3.13
C VAL A 62 2.76 1.08 -3.57
N GLU A 63 3.88 0.37 -3.44
CA GLU A 63 5.20 0.83 -3.89
C GLU A 63 5.17 1.21 -5.37
N ARG A 64 4.57 0.37 -6.22
CA ARG A 64 4.42 0.65 -7.66
C ARG A 64 3.57 1.89 -7.94
N LEU A 65 2.55 2.16 -7.12
CA LEU A 65 1.74 3.37 -7.27
C LEU A 65 2.54 4.62 -6.88
N LEU A 66 3.24 4.57 -5.74
CA LEU A 66 4.05 5.69 -5.23
C LEU A 66 5.29 6.00 -6.08
N THR A 67 5.82 5.00 -6.81
CA THR A 67 6.97 5.14 -7.72
C THR A 67 6.57 5.27 -9.18
N GLY A 68 5.25 5.31 -9.45
CA GLY A 68 4.69 5.32 -10.79
C GLY A 68 4.86 6.66 -11.51
N PRO A 69 4.20 6.81 -12.68
CA PRO A 69 4.21 8.06 -13.42
C PRO A 69 3.79 9.26 -12.56
N PRO A 70 4.50 10.40 -12.64
CA PRO A 70 4.20 11.60 -11.87
C PRO A 70 2.76 12.08 -12.04
N GLN A 71 2.02 12.13 -10.93
CA GLN A 71 0.68 12.73 -10.85
C GLN A 71 0.75 14.12 -10.24
N ASN A 72 -0.23 14.96 -10.54
CA ASN A 72 -0.31 16.31 -9.97
C ASN A 72 -0.83 16.30 -8.53
N LEU A 73 -1.68 15.33 -8.19
CA LEU A 73 -2.41 15.21 -6.93
C LEU A 73 -2.15 13.84 -6.31
N LEU A 74 -2.46 13.70 -5.02
CA LEU A 74 -2.31 12.44 -4.28
C LEU A 74 -3.61 11.62 -4.21
N GLU A 75 -4.74 12.28 -4.50
CA GLU A 75 -6.07 11.69 -4.65
C GLU A 75 -6.22 10.83 -5.91
#